data_AF-B7PZT8-F1
#
_entry.id   AF-B7PZT8-F1
#
_cell.length_a   1.000
_cell.length_b   1.000
_cell.length_c   1.000
_cell.angle_alpha   90.00
_cell.angle_beta   90.00
_cell.angle_gamma   90.00
#
_symmetry.space_group_name_H-M   'P 1'
#
loop_
_entity.id
_entity.type
_entity.pdbx_description
1 polymer ?
#
loop_
_entity_poly.entity_id
_entity_poly.type
_entity_poly.pdbx_seq_one_letter_code
_entity_poly.pdbx_strand_id
1 'polypeptide(L)'
;SRKYVLYDVNAGEGFNLRRDVYMRVARLVHQLNEGSKTAEWVLVLPPWGPLYHWRTKDFGFQAKIPWKEFFDVESLAAYVPVIEF
;
A
#
# COMPACT_ATOMS: atom_id res chain seq x y z
N SER A 1 -7.32 9.68 -18.37
CA SER A 1 -5.97 9.07 -18.34
C SER A 1 -5.72 8.48 -16.96
N ARG A 2 -4.87 7.45 -16.82
CA ARG A 2 -4.53 6.91 -15.50
C ARG A 2 -3.36 7.65 -14.87
N LYS A 3 -3.43 7.90 -13.57
CA LYS A 3 -2.37 8.49 -12.74
C LYS A 3 -2.12 7.58 -11.55
N TYR A 4 -0.89 7.57 -11.06
CA TYR A 4 -0.46 6.64 -10.01
C TYR A 4 -0.01 7.39 -8.78
N VAL A 5 -0.49 6.96 -7.61
CA VAL A 5 -0.04 7.44 -6.31
C VAL A 5 0.86 6.37 -5.70
N LEU A 6 2.10 6.76 -5.39
CA LEU A 6 3.05 5.95 -4.65
C LEU A 6 3.29 6.61 -3.30
N TYR A 7 3.52 5.81 -2.28
CA TYR A 7 3.88 6.30 -0.95
C TYR A 7 4.86 5.33 -0.28
N ASP A 8 5.55 5.81 0.75
CA ASP A 8 6.35 4.99 1.65
C ASP A 8 6.15 5.49 3.09
N VAL A 9 6.60 4.69 4.05
CA VAL A 9 6.53 4.97 5.47
C VAL A 9 7.93 4.88 6.04
N ASN A 10 8.24 5.71 7.04
CA ASN A 10 9.51 5.68 7.74
C ASN A 10 9.92 4.24 8.12
N ALA A 11 11.20 3.89 7.90
CA ALA A 11 11.70 2.52 8.02
C ALA A 11 11.53 1.91 9.42
N GLY A 12 11.53 2.75 10.47
CA GLY A 12 11.31 2.34 11.86
C GLY A 12 9.86 1.94 12.16
N GLU A 13 8.91 2.24 11.28
CA GLU A 13 7.50 1.99 11.55
C GLU A 13 7.10 0.54 11.33
N GLY A 14 6.36 0.02 12.31
CA GLY A 14 5.86 -1.35 12.31
C GLY A 14 4.67 -1.57 11.36
N PHE A 15 4.31 -2.84 11.19
CA PHE A 15 3.23 -3.29 10.31
C PHE A 15 1.89 -2.57 10.54
N ASN A 16 1.48 -2.45 11.82
CA ASN A 16 0.19 -1.84 12.16
C ASN A 16 0.13 -0.34 11.82
N LEU A 17 1.22 0.41 12.02
CA LEU A 17 1.24 1.82 11.64
C LEU A 17 1.19 1.96 10.11
N ARG A 18 1.91 1.10 9.39
CA ARG A 18 1.86 1.09 7.92
C ARG A 18 0.44 0.81 7.39
N ARG A 19 -0.33 -0.06 8.06
CA ARG A 19 -1.75 -0.30 7.76
C ARG A 19 -2.62 0.93 8.00
N ASP A 20 -2.36 1.70 9.06
CA ASP A 20 -3.06 2.96 9.31
C ASP A 20 -2.70 4.03 8.25
N VAL A 21 -1.43 4.12 7.85
CA VAL A 21 -0.99 5.00 6.75
C VAL A 21 -1.73 4.66 5.47
N TYR A 22 -1.87 3.37 5.14
CA TYR A 22 -2.64 2.92 3.98
C TYR A 22 -4.06 3.49 3.97
N MET A 23 -4.78 3.43 5.10
CA MET A 23 -6.15 3.96 5.18
C MET A 23 -6.20 5.47 4.86
N ARG A 24 -5.20 6.24 5.32
CA ARG A 24 -5.12 7.68 5.04
C ARG A 24 -4.83 7.95 3.56
N VAL A 25 -3.95 7.18 2.93
CA VAL A 25 -3.61 7.33 1.51
C VAL A 25 -4.77 6.86 0.62
N ALA A 26 -5.42 5.76 0.96
CA ALA A 26 -6.60 5.27 0.26
C ALA A 26 -7.74 6.32 0.29
N ARG A 27 -7.97 6.96 1.45
CA ARG A 27 -8.93 8.06 1.56
C ARG A 27 -8.56 9.25 0.68
N LEU A 28 -7.28 9.62 0.59
CA LEU A 28 -6.81 10.66 -0.32
C LEU A 28 -7.11 10.28 -1.79
N VAL A 29 -6.80 9.06 -2.20
CA VAL A 29 -7.06 8.57 -3.57
C VAL A 29 -8.56 8.57 -3.88
N HIS A 30 -9.39 8.17 -2.92
CA HIS A 30 -10.85 8.24 -3.05
C HIS A 30 -11.30 9.67 -3.35
N GLN A 31 -10.86 10.65 -2.57
CA GLN A 31 -11.19 12.07 -2.79
C GLN A 31 -10.66 12.62 -4.12
N LEU A 32 -9.46 12.19 -4.55
CA LEU A 32 -8.92 12.56 -5.86
C LEU A 32 -9.77 12.04 -7.01
N ASN A 33 -10.34 10.84 -6.86
CA ASN A 33 -11.24 10.26 -7.86
C ASN A 33 -12.62 10.90 -7.85
N GLU A 34 -13.19 11.21 -6.69
CA GLU A 34 -14.47 11.96 -6.60
C GLU A 34 -14.38 13.34 -7.25
N GLY A 35 -13.25 14.05 -7.10
CA GLY A 35 -13.03 15.39 -7.66
C GLY A 35 -12.60 15.41 -9.13
N SER A 36 -12.23 14.27 -9.73
CA SER A 36 -11.60 14.21 -11.05
C SER A 36 -12.57 13.73 -12.13
N LYS A 37 -12.73 14.54 -13.19
CA LYS A 37 -13.52 14.15 -14.38
C LYS A 37 -12.68 13.59 -15.53
N THR A 38 -11.36 13.70 -15.44
CA THR A 38 -10.44 13.46 -16.57
C THR A 38 -9.38 12.40 -16.31
N ALA A 39 -9.14 12.09 -15.04
CA ALA A 39 -8.15 11.11 -14.62
C ALA A 39 -8.70 10.16 -13.56
N GLU A 40 -8.31 8.89 -13.68
CA GLU A 40 -8.47 7.88 -12.64
C GLU A 40 -7.15 7.73 -11.91
N TRP A 41 -7.17 7.92 -10.60
CA TRP A 41 -6.03 7.74 -9.71
C TRP A 41 -6.05 6.32 -9.16
N VAL A 42 -4.92 5.64 -9.34
CA VAL A 42 -4.67 4.28 -8.88
C VAL A 42 -3.62 4.32 -7.78
N LEU A 43 -3.91 3.66 -6.66
CA LEU A 43 -2.98 3.51 -5.55
C LEU A 43 -2.04 2.33 -5.81
N VAL A 44 -0.74 2.61 -5.84
CA VAL A 44 0.28 1.56 -5.92
C VAL A 44 0.65 1.14 -4.50
N LEU A 45 0.45 -0.12 -4.19
CA LEU A 45 0.73 -0.70 -2.88
C LEU A 45 2.24 -0.88 -2.72
N PRO A 46 2.89 -0.20 -1.76
CA PRO A 46 4.32 -0.33 -1.54
C PRO A 46 4.60 -1.73 -0.98
N PRO A 47 5.59 -2.45 -1.50
CA PRO A 47 5.80 -3.81 -1.05
C PRO A 47 6.35 -3.80 0.37
N TRP A 48 6.03 -4.82 1.15
CA TRP A 48 6.53 -4.96 2.51
C TRP A 48 8.03 -5.24 2.48
N GLY A 49 8.80 -4.32 3.07
CA GLY A 49 10.24 -4.44 3.26
C GLY A 49 10.59 -5.07 4.61
N PRO A 50 11.89 -5.14 4.96
CA PRO A 50 12.32 -5.66 6.24
C PRO A 50 11.76 -4.77 7.35
N LEU A 51 10.68 -5.23 7.97
CA LEU A 51 10.19 -4.66 9.20
C LEU A 51 11.30 -4.86 10.22
N TYR A 52 11.83 -3.77 10.80
CA TYR A 52 12.99 -3.81 11.70
C TYR A 52 12.80 -4.79 12.87
N HIS A 53 11.54 -5.07 13.23
CA HIS A 53 11.12 -6.02 14.27
C HIS A 53 10.83 -7.46 13.78
N TRP A 54 10.89 -7.74 12.47
CA TRP A 54 10.50 -9.03 11.88
C TRP A 54 11.66 -9.77 11.19
N ARG A 55 12.89 -9.62 11.69
CA ARG A 55 13.98 -10.54 11.33
C ARG A 55 13.75 -11.88 12.04
N THR A 56 12.98 -12.77 11.44
CA THR A 56 13.04 -14.18 11.81
C THR A 56 14.47 -14.65 11.53
N LYS A 57 15.18 -15.17 12.54
CA LYS A 57 16.58 -15.60 12.38
C LYS A 57 16.78 -16.68 11.30
N ASP A 58 15.68 -17.36 10.94
CA ASP A 58 15.66 -18.51 10.03
C ASP A 58 15.31 -18.15 8.57
N PHE A 59 14.85 -16.93 8.31
CA PHE A 59 14.51 -16.47 6.97
C PHE A 59 15.40 -15.27 6.62
N GLY A 60 16.01 -15.29 5.43
CA GLY A 60 16.94 -14.26 4.98
C GLY A 60 16.33 -12.85 4.84
N PHE A 61 16.93 -11.99 4.02
CA PHE A 61 16.41 -10.65 3.77
C PHE A 61 15.01 -10.70 3.13
N GLN A 62 13.98 -10.53 3.96
CA GLN A 62 12.59 -10.41 3.52
C GLN A 62 12.37 -8.99 3.00
N ALA A 63 12.47 -8.82 1.69
CA ALA A 63 12.14 -7.59 1.01
C ALA A 63 11.22 -7.86 -0.17
N LYS A 64 10.45 -6.83 -0.51
CA LYS A 64 9.52 -6.83 -1.64
C LYS A 64 8.36 -7.83 -1.49
N ILE A 65 7.89 -8.11 -0.27
CA ILE A 65 6.74 -9.01 -0.08
C ILE A 65 5.47 -8.27 -0.55
N PRO A 66 4.64 -8.87 -1.42
CA PRO A 66 3.43 -8.23 -1.91
C PRO A 66 2.32 -8.21 -0.85
N TRP A 67 1.32 -7.33 -1.02
CA TRP A 67 0.21 -7.21 -0.09
C TRP A 67 -0.69 -8.44 -0.04
N LYS A 68 -0.82 -9.17 -1.17
CA LYS A 68 -1.61 -10.41 -1.26
C LYS A 68 -1.20 -11.50 -0.25
N GLU A 69 0.02 -11.46 0.30
CA GLU A 69 0.46 -12.42 1.32
C GLU A 69 -0.19 -12.16 2.69
N PHE A 70 -0.73 -10.95 2.91
CA PHE A 70 -1.31 -10.54 4.19
C PHE A 70 -2.77 -10.08 4.09
N PHE A 71 -3.21 -9.64 2.91
CA PHE A 71 -4.52 -9.05 2.70
C PHE A 71 -5.16 -9.57 1.41
N ASP A 72 -6.48 -9.65 1.41
CA ASP A 72 -7.22 -9.83 0.17
C ASP A 72 -7.22 -8.52 -0.64
N VAL A 73 -6.47 -8.50 -1.73
CA VAL A 73 -6.30 -7.31 -2.58
C VAL A 73 -7.60 -6.95 -3.30
N GLU A 74 -8.47 -7.91 -3.58
CA GLU A 74 -9.78 -7.63 -4.19
C GLU A 74 -10.67 -6.82 -3.25
N SER A 75 -10.68 -7.17 -1.96
CA SER A 75 -11.35 -6.37 -0.92
C SER A 75 -10.79 -4.94 -0.83
N LEU A 76 -9.49 -4.74 -1.03
CA LEU A 76 -8.89 -3.39 -1.07
C LEU A 76 -9.32 -2.61 -2.32
N ALA A 77 -9.34 -3.30 -3.47
CA ALA A 77 -9.74 -2.74 -4.77
C ALA A 77 -11.21 -2.31 -4.80
N ALA A 78 -12.06 -2.89 -3.95
CA ALA A 78 -13.46 -2.50 -3.82
C ALA A 78 -13.67 -1.06 -3.29
N TYR A 79 -12.69 -0.49 -2.60
CA TYR A 79 -12.77 0.88 -2.08
C TYR A 79 -12.13 1.92 -3.01
N VAL A 80 -10.93 1.64 -3.52
CA VAL A 80 -10.21 2.47 -4.49
C VAL A 80 -9.44 1.57 -5.47
N PRO A 81 -9.16 2.02 -6.70
CA PRO A 81 -8.31 1.25 -7.61
C PRO A 81 -6.93 1.06 -7.00
N VAL A 82 -6.52 -0.19 -6.79
CA VAL A 82 -5.20 -0.56 -6.25
C VAL A 82 -4.45 -1.47 -7.21
N ILE A 83 -3.12 -1.38 -7.22
CA ILE A 83 -2.23 -2.35 -7.86
C ILE A 83 -1.04 -2.63 -6.96
N GLU A 84 -0.48 -3.83 -7.04
CA GLU A 84 0.82 -4.15 -6.44
C GLU A 84 1.96 -3.42 -7.20
N PHE A 85 3.10 -3.24 -6.54
CA PHE A 85 4.31 -2.67 -7.14
C PHE A 85 5.03 -3.63 -8.11
#